data_AF-A0A7R8AGX3-F1
#
_entry.id   AF-A0A7R8AGX3-F1
#
_cell.length_a   1.000
_cell.length_b   1.000
_cell.length_c   1.000
_cell.angle_alpha   90.00
_cell.angle_beta   90.00
_cell.angle_gamma   90.00
#
_symmetry.space_group_name_H-M   'P 1'
#
loop_
_entity.id
_entity.type
_entity.pdbx_description
1 polymer ?
#
loop_
_entity_poly.entity_id
_entity_poly.type
_entity_poly.pdbx_seq_one_letter_code
_entity_poly.pdbx_strand_id
1 'polypeptide(L)'
;MIAHSHSHTRSRRLVITLLALSTLLSIFWLNSRYSSSSSSESWHKRLHSLTVPATNSRRVAKVSMLYGARNTLYERALQSHRRHAERWGYGMDVLQNDIAVGYWNKPSYLLSLVIEELAKPVGERIEWFMWVDADTVVINPAIPLEIFIPPFEVDDIHMIATKDHKGLNTGIFFLRVHQKTVDILVKTLGYPIYNPKVALGVQVDQAAMEKVVSQPALKNSVLYLPRTWINTYEWAHAYEGQKGNFLVHFPGLGDQRWAHMGKWLDIVEQTPEAWEVPVNETWYLDESSAFWDRVLTAKRIIREHEKTLAATKGPVPMSSRNRQRERAVEELQKVLAEEPYSEKLMDLRIKDCNVALEEN
;
A
#
# COMPACT_ATOMS: atom_id res chain seq x y z
N MET A 1 37.03 21.50 -64.52
CA MET A 1 36.33 22.39 -63.55
C MET A 1 34.85 22.17 -63.79
N ILE A 2 34.03 21.56 -62.94
CA ILE A 2 33.89 21.64 -61.48
C ILE A 2 33.24 20.33 -61.01
N ALA A 3 33.89 19.61 -60.09
CA ALA A 3 33.32 18.45 -59.41
C ALA A 3 33.66 18.53 -57.92
N HIS A 4 33.18 19.56 -57.22
CA HIS A 4 33.27 19.66 -55.76
C HIS A 4 32.18 20.62 -55.26
N SER A 5 31.02 20.10 -54.85
CA SER A 5 30.02 20.90 -54.11
C SER A 5 29.00 20.07 -53.30
N HIS A 6 28.72 18.82 -53.69
CA HIS A 6 27.62 18.06 -53.06
C HIS A 6 27.97 17.26 -51.78
N SER A 7 29.25 17.15 -51.41
CA SER A 7 29.68 16.37 -50.21
C SER A 7 29.49 17.14 -48.90
N HIS A 8 29.78 18.45 -48.88
CA HIS A 8 29.80 19.23 -47.64
C HIS A 8 28.41 19.53 -47.04
N THR A 9 27.37 19.64 -47.87
CA THR A 9 26.01 19.95 -47.42
C THR A 9 25.32 18.76 -46.76
N ARG A 10 25.62 17.53 -47.20
CA ARG A 10 25.07 16.29 -46.62
C ARG A 10 25.70 15.98 -45.25
N SER A 11 27.02 16.18 -45.12
CA SER A 11 27.75 16.05 -43.86
C SER A 11 27.27 17.04 -42.79
N ARG A 12 27.09 18.33 -43.16
CA ARG A 12 26.55 19.35 -42.24
C ARG A 12 25.15 19.02 -41.72
N ARG A 13 24.25 18.52 -42.57
CA ARG A 13 22.89 18.14 -42.16
C ARG A 13 22.90 16.97 -41.18
N LEU A 14 23.77 15.98 -41.40
CA LEU A 14 23.92 14.81 -40.53
C LEU A 14 24.45 15.18 -39.14
N VAL A 15 25.44 16.07 -39.08
CA VAL A 15 26.00 16.59 -37.80
C VAL A 15 24.96 17.40 -37.03
N ILE A 16 24.16 18.23 -37.71
CA ILE A 16 23.09 19.01 -37.07
C ILE A 16 21.99 18.08 -36.52
N THR A 17 21.58 17.05 -37.25
CA THR A 17 20.61 16.07 -36.74
C THR A 17 21.12 15.28 -35.54
N LEU A 18 22.41 14.90 -35.53
CA LEU A 18 23.00 14.18 -34.40
C LEU A 18 23.09 15.07 -33.15
N LEU A 19 23.45 16.34 -33.31
CA LEU A 19 23.46 17.32 -32.21
C LEU A 19 22.06 17.61 -31.67
N ALA A 20 21.04 17.68 -32.54
CA ALA A 20 19.65 17.83 -32.12
C ALA A 20 19.12 16.59 -31.39
N LEU A 21 19.52 15.39 -31.82
CA LEU A 21 19.14 14.15 -31.15
C LEU A 21 19.83 14.03 -29.78
N SER A 22 21.11 14.42 -29.68
CA SER A 22 21.83 14.40 -28.41
C SER A 22 21.25 15.39 -27.42
N THR A 23 20.90 16.61 -27.85
CA THR A 23 20.28 17.60 -26.95
C THR A 23 18.88 17.18 -26.50
N LEU A 24 18.07 16.58 -27.38
CA LEU A 24 16.78 16.00 -26.99
C LEU A 24 16.92 14.86 -25.99
N LEU A 25 17.91 13.98 -26.17
CA LEU A 25 18.23 12.91 -25.23
C LEU A 25 18.73 13.47 -23.89
N SER A 26 19.58 14.51 -23.92
CA SER A 26 20.05 15.18 -22.70
C SER A 26 18.90 15.84 -21.94
N ILE A 27 18.00 16.55 -22.63
CA ILE A 27 16.83 17.20 -22.03
C ILE A 27 15.89 16.14 -21.43
N PHE A 28 15.67 15.01 -22.12
CA PHE A 28 14.86 13.91 -21.60
C PHE A 28 15.49 13.26 -20.34
N TRP A 29 16.81 13.10 -20.33
CA TRP A 29 17.55 12.58 -19.17
C TRP A 29 17.55 13.54 -17.98
N LEU A 30 17.73 14.84 -18.24
CA LEU A 30 17.67 15.91 -17.23
C LEU A 30 16.25 16.05 -16.65
N ASN A 31 15.21 16.01 -17.49
CA ASN A 31 13.82 16.04 -17.02
C ASN A 31 13.45 14.78 -16.22
N SER A 32 13.97 13.60 -16.59
CA SER A 32 13.72 12.37 -15.84
C SER A 32 14.34 12.40 -14.44
N ARG A 33 15.54 12.98 -14.29
CA ARG A 33 16.17 13.18 -12.96
C ARG A 33 15.50 14.29 -12.14
N TYR A 34 15.05 15.36 -12.78
CA TYR A 34 14.39 16.47 -12.10
C TYR A 34 12.97 16.11 -11.65
N SER A 35 12.24 15.32 -12.45
CA SER A 35 10.88 14.85 -12.12
C SER A 35 10.83 14.00 -10.86
N SER A 36 11.83 13.13 -10.62
CA SER A 36 11.82 12.24 -9.45
C SER A 36 12.12 12.94 -8.12
N SER A 37 12.93 14.02 -8.16
CA SER A 37 13.22 14.83 -6.98
C SER A 37 12.07 15.81 -6.69
N SER A 38 11.51 16.44 -7.72
CA SER A 38 10.39 17.37 -7.60
C SER A 38 9.11 16.67 -7.13
N SER A 39 8.84 15.44 -7.59
CA SER A 39 7.67 14.69 -7.15
C SER A 39 7.77 14.29 -5.69
N SER A 40 8.97 13.89 -5.24
CA SER A 40 9.22 13.55 -3.83
C SER A 40 8.97 14.74 -2.88
N GLU A 41 9.56 15.88 -3.21
CA GLU A 41 9.39 17.11 -2.42
C GLU A 41 7.93 17.62 -2.44
N SER A 42 7.20 17.35 -3.52
CA SER A 42 5.79 17.73 -3.66
C SER A 42 4.84 16.89 -2.80
N TRP A 43 5.13 15.60 -2.57
CA TRP A 43 4.26 14.77 -1.72
C TRP A 43 4.47 15.08 -0.24
N HIS A 44 5.71 15.33 0.21
CA HIS A 44 5.98 15.74 1.58
C HIS A 44 5.23 17.03 1.92
N LYS A 45 5.32 18.04 1.04
CA LYS A 45 4.59 19.30 1.17
C LYS A 45 3.06 19.09 1.22
N ARG A 46 2.52 18.11 0.46
CA ARG A 46 1.11 17.75 0.53
C ARG A 46 0.72 17.10 1.85
N LEU A 47 1.50 16.13 2.36
CA LEU A 47 1.21 15.48 3.64
C LEU A 47 1.21 16.47 4.81
N HIS A 48 2.20 17.37 4.87
CA HIS A 48 2.27 18.39 5.91
C HIS A 48 1.17 19.46 5.80
N SER A 49 0.47 19.53 4.66
CA SER A 49 -0.66 20.45 4.44
C SER A 49 -2.04 19.81 4.72
N LEU A 50 -2.10 18.53 5.10
CA LEU A 50 -3.34 17.79 5.36
C LEU A 50 -4.08 18.34 6.59
N THR A 51 -4.82 19.42 6.38
CA THR A 51 -5.73 20.04 7.36
C THR A 51 -7.20 19.81 6.96
N VAL A 52 -7.46 19.60 5.66
CA VAL A 52 -8.73 19.31 4.96
C VAL A 52 -8.35 18.67 3.60
N PRO A 53 -9.18 17.86 2.89
CA PRO A 53 -8.75 17.20 1.65
C PRO A 53 -8.21 18.19 0.62
N ALA A 54 -6.92 18.06 0.29
CA ALA A 54 -6.28 18.90 -0.71
C ALA A 54 -6.90 18.62 -2.09
N THR A 55 -7.05 19.64 -2.94
CA THR A 55 -7.33 19.44 -4.36
C THR A 55 -6.22 18.57 -4.97
N ASN A 56 -6.56 17.40 -5.53
CA ASN A 56 -5.67 16.27 -5.89
C ASN A 56 -5.35 15.25 -4.76
N SER A 57 -6.17 15.18 -3.70
CA SER A 57 -6.13 14.07 -2.75
C SER A 57 -6.53 12.75 -3.41
N ARG A 58 -6.05 11.65 -2.84
CA ARG A 58 -6.40 10.30 -3.28
C ARG A 58 -7.88 10.06 -3.03
N ARG A 59 -8.60 9.48 -3.99
CA ARG A 59 -10.01 9.10 -3.80
C ARG A 59 -10.09 7.79 -3.01
N VAL A 60 -10.45 7.89 -1.73
CA VAL A 60 -10.55 6.74 -0.82
C VAL A 60 -12.00 6.52 -0.41
N ALA A 61 -12.43 5.25 -0.35
CA ALA A 61 -13.68 4.85 0.27
C ALA A 61 -13.43 3.74 1.30
N LYS A 62 -14.15 3.78 2.42
CA LYS A 62 -14.18 2.68 3.39
C LYS A 62 -15.19 1.63 2.96
N VAL A 63 -14.92 0.37 3.29
CA VAL A 63 -15.81 -0.75 3.00
C VAL A 63 -15.94 -1.61 4.24
N SER A 64 -17.16 -2.05 4.56
CA SER A 64 -17.42 -2.99 5.63
C SER A 64 -18.64 -3.87 5.30
N MET A 65 -19.02 -4.72 6.25
CA MET A 65 -20.25 -5.51 6.19
C MET A 65 -20.88 -5.61 7.59
N LEU A 66 -22.21 -5.50 7.65
CA LEU A 66 -22.99 -5.74 8.86
C LEU A 66 -24.39 -6.18 8.47
N TYR A 67 -24.72 -7.44 8.77
CA TYR A 67 -26.00 -8.06 8.45
C TYR A 67 -26.35 -9.13 9.50
N GLY A 68 -27.59 -9.64 9.44
CA GLY A 68 -28.09 -10.64 10.39
C GLY A 68 -28.73 -10.00 11.63
N ALA A 69 -28.60 -10.67 12.78
CA ALA A 69 -29.19 -10.21 14.02
C ALA A 69 -28.58 -8.85 14.43
N ARG A 70 -29.45 -7.95 14.90
CA ARG A 70 -29.05 -6.60 15.29
C ARG A 70 -27.98 -6.62 16.38
N ASN A 71 -26.88 -5.90 16.16
CA ASN A 71 -25.83 -5.68 17.15
C ASN A 71 -25.51 -4.18 17.26
N THR A 72 -25.93 -3.56 18.36
CA THR A 72 -25.80 -2.11 18.57
C THR A 72 -24.35 -1.66 18.73
N LEU A 73 -23.45 -2.52 19.22
CA LEU A 73 -22.03 -2.18 19.34
C LEU A 73 -21.36 -2.12 17.97
N TYR A 74 -21.69 -3.05 17.06
CA TYR A 74 -21.23 -2.98 15.68
C TYR A 74 -21.83 -1.80 14.92
N GLU A 75 -23.11 -1.49 15.12
CA GLU A 75 -23.72 -0.29 14.56
C GLU A 75 -22.96 0.98 15.00
N ARG A 76 -22.71 1.14 16.30
CA ARG A 76 -21.93 2.27 16.87
C ARG A 76 -20.48 2.31 16.36
N ALA A 77 -19.83 1.16 16.26
CA ALA A 77 -18.47 1.04 15.72
C ALA A 77 -18.41 1.52 14.26
N LEU A 78 -19.35 1.09 13.40
CA LEU A 78 -19.44 1.60 12.04
C LEU A 78 -19.80 3.09 11.98
N GLN A 79 -20.57 3.63 12.94
CA GLN A 79 -20.78 5.07 13.02
C GLN A 79 -19.49 5.84 13.31
N SER A 80 -18.56 5.31 14.12
CA SER A 80 -17.24 5.93 14.30
C SER A 80 -16.48 6.04 12.98
N HIS A 81 -16.58 5.02 12.12
CA HIS A 81 -15.99 5.03 10.78
C HIS A 81 -16.66 6.01 9.83
N ARG A 82 -18.00 6.14 9.88
CA ARG A 82 -18.75 7.11 9.08
C ARG A 82 -18.39 8.55 9.45
N ARG A 83 -18.35 8.89 10.73
CA ARG A 83 -17.92 10.23 11.20
C ARG A 83 -16.51 10.57 10.70
N HIS A 84 -15.59 9.60 10.73
CA HIS A 84 -14.26 9.78 10.17
C HIS A 84 -14.27 9.97 8.65
N ALA A 85 -15.05 9.16 7.92
CA ALA A 85 -15.19 9.30 6.48
C ALA A 85 -15.76 10.68 6.10
N GLU A 86 -16.81 11.14 6.78
CA GLU A 86 -17.42 12.46 6.59
C GLU A 86 -16.42 13.60 6.83
N ARG A 87 -15.63 13.52 7.91
CA ARG A 87 -14.61 14.54 8.24
C ARG A 87 -13.60 14.75 7.11
N TRP A 88 -13.23 13.66 6.43
CA TRP A 88 -12.20 13.67 5.39
C TRP A 88 -12.76 13.55 3.97
N GLY A 89 -14.08 13.59 3.79
CA GLY A 89 -14.72 13.48 2.48
C GLY A 89 -14.56 12.11 1.80
N TYR A 90 -14.36 11.04 2.57
CA TYR A 90 -14.30 9.67 2.04
C TYR A 90 -15.71 9.10 1.84
N GLY A 91 -15.84 8.18 0.89
CA GLY A 91 -17.02 7.30 0.81
C GLY A 91 -17.02 6.24 1.91
N MET A 92 -18.18 5.65 2.20
CA MET A 92 -18.27 4.44 3.01
C MET A 92 -19.41 3.53 2.57
N ASP A 93 -19.06 2.30 2.18
CA ASP A 93 -19.99 1.28 1.74
C ASP A 93 -20.09 0.16 2.79
N VAL A 94 -21.31 -0.25 3.13
CA VAL A 94 -21.55 -1.34 4.10
C VAL A 94 -22.48 -2.36 3.46
N LEU A 95 -21.99 -3.58 3.26
CA LEU A 95 -22.84 -4.69 2.83
C LEU A 95 -23.84 -5.04 3.93
N GLN A 96 -25.13 -4.96 3.61
CA GLN A 96 -26.22 -5.19 4.56
C GLN A 96 -26.94 -6.53 4.37
N ASN A 97 -26.55 -7.32 3.37
CA ASN A 97 -27.15 -8.62 3.07
C ASN A 97 -26.06 -9.67 2.85
N ASP A 98 -26.33 -10.90 3.29
CA ASP A 98 -25.45 -12.04 3.05
C ASP A 98 -25.50 -12.44 1.57
N ILE A 99 -24.35 -12.44 0.89
CA ILE A 99 -24.23 -12.74 -0.55
C ILE A 99 -23.37 -13.98 -0.83
N ALA A 100 -22.63 -14.46 0.16
CA ALA A 100 -21.77 -15.64 0.09
C ALA A 100 -21.79 -16.38 1.43
N VAL A 101 -21.18 -17.56 1.51
CA VAL A 101 -21.16 -18.32 2.76
C VAL A 101 -20.07 -17.77 3.70
N GLY A 102 -20.47 -17.25 4.85
CA GLY A 102 -19.57 -16.90 5.95
C GLY A 102 -18.46 -15.92 5.54
N TYR A 103 -17.21 -16.29 5.79
CA TYR A 103 -16.02 -15.46 5.53
C TYR A 103 -15.84 -15.07 4.05
N TRP A 104 -16.49 -15.77 3.11
CA TRP A 104 -16.38 -15.43 1.68
C TRP A 104 -17.12 -14.15 1.27
N ASN A 105 -17.98 -13.57 2.12
CA ASN A 105 -18.67 -12.31 1.81
C ASN A 105 -17.73 -11.15 1.55
N LYS A 106 -16.68 -11.02 2.37
CA LYS A 106 -15.67 -9.96 2.26
C LYS A 106 -15.02 -9.92 0.88
N PRO A 107 -14.34 -10.99 0.41
CA PRO A 107 -13.74 -10.97 -0.92
C PRO A 107 -14.76 -10.92 -2.07
N SER A 108 -15.96 -11.50 -1.92
CA SER A 108 -17.02 -11.40 -2.93
C SER A 108 -17.54 -9.97 -3.10
N TYR A 109 -17.78 -9.27 -1.98
CA TYR A 109 -18.26 -7.90 -2.00
C TYR A 109 -17.20 -6.94 -2.54
N LEU A 110 -15.96 -7.05 -2.04
CA LEU A 110 -14.84 -6.26 -2.55
C LEU A 110 -14.63 -6.48 -4.05
N LEU A 111 -14.80 -7.70 -4.55
CA LEU A 111 -14.69 -7.99 -5.98
C LEU A 111 -15.77 -7.22 -6.78
N SER A 112 -17.01 -7.22 -6.29
CA SER A 112 -18.10 -6.47 -6.94
C SER A 112 -17.82 -4.97 -7.02
N LEU A 113 -17.37 -4.36 -5.91
CA LEU A 113 -17.04 -2.94 -5.84
C LEU A 113 -15.86 -2.57 -6.73
N VAL A 114 -14.80 -3.38 -6.74
CA VAL A 114 -13.64 -3.14 -7.61
C VAL A 114 -14.03 -3.20 -9.08
N ILE A 115 -14.89 -4.15 -9.49
CA ILE A 115 -15.39 -4.24 -10.87
C ILE A 115 -16.24 -3.02 -11.22
N GLU A 116 -17.12 -2.58 -10.32
CA GLU A 116 -17.94 -1.39 -10.52
C GLU A 116 -17.09 -0.12 -10.72
N GLU A 117 -16.08 0.08 -9.87
CA GLU A 117 -15.16 1.23 -10.00
C GLU A 117 -14.27 1.15 -11.24
N LEU A 118 -13.89 -0.05 -11.68
CA LEU A 118 -13.16 -0.23 -12.94
C LEU A 118 -14.00 0.11 -14.17
N ALA A 119 -15.32 0.06 -14.08
CA ALA A 119 -16.24 0.44 -15.16
C ALA A 119 -16.44 1.97 -15.28
N LYS A 120 -16.03 2.74 -14.26
CA LYS A 120 -16.12 4.21 -14.24
C LYS A 120 -14.89 4.85 -14.94
N PRO A 121 -15.01 6.08 -15.47
CA PRO A 121 -13.86 6.84 -15.95
C PRO A 121 -12.76 6.99 -14.87
N VAL A 122 -11.48 6.99 -15.28
CA VAL A 122 -10.33 7.01 -14.35
C VAL A 122 -10.35 8.22 -13.40
N GLY A 123 -10.85 9.38 -13.85
CA GLY A 123 -10.97 10.60 -13.05
C GLY A 123 -12.13 10.59 -12.05
N GLU A 124 -13.10 9.70 -12.22
CA GLU A 124 -14.33 9.64 -11.41
C GLU A 124 -14.30 8.49 -10.40
N ARG A 125 -13.58 7.40 -10.71
CA ARG A 125 -13.52 6.21 -9.86
C ARG A 125 -12.75 6.45 -8.56
N ILE A 126 -13.15 5.73 -7.51
CA ILE A 126 -12.36 5.54 -6.30
C ILE A 126 -11.00 4.93 -6.68
N GLU A 127 -9.93 5.37 -6.00
CA GLU A 127 -8.59 4.84 -6.20
C GLU A 127 -8.28 3.70 -5.22
N TRP A 128 -8.75 3.84 -3.97
CA TRP A 128 -8.47 2.89 -2.89
C TRP A 128 -9.72 2.61 -2.06
N PHE A 129 -9.96 1.33 -1.83
CA PHE A 129 -10.85 0.86 -0.79
C PHE A 129 -10.07 0.56 0.48
N MET A 130 -10.57 0.97 1.63
CA MET A 130 -10.11 0.53 2.95
C MET A 130 -11.16 -0.41 3.54
N TRP A 131 -10.88 -1.70 3.58
CA TRP A 131 -11.72 -2.64 4.31
C TRP A 131 -11.54 -2.47 5.82
N VAL A 132 -12.63 -2.49 6.57
CA VAL A 132 -12.64 -2.52 8.04
C VAL A 132 -13.66 -3.53 8.56
N ASP A 133 -13.24 -4.45 9.43
CA ASP A 133 -14.15 -5.32 10.16
C ASP A 133 -15.01 -4.51 11.16
N ALA A 134 -16.24 -4.97 11.41
CA ALA A 134 -17.21 -4.26 12.25
C ALA A 134 -16.80 -4.21 13.74
N ASP A 135 -15.84 -5.04 14.17
CA ASP A 135 -15.21 -4.99 15.49
C ASP A 135 -13.98 -4.08 15.50
N THR A 136 -14.07 -2.93 14.84
CA THR A 136 -13.06 -1.86 14.88
C THR A 136 -13.70 -0.51 15.19
N VAL A 137 -13.04 0.32 16.01
CA VAL A 137 -13.53 1.64 16.40
C VAL A 137 -12.45 2.68 16.06
N VAL A 138 -12.83 3.75 15.36
CA VAL A 138 -11.94 4.91 15.15
C VAL A 138 -11.87 5.70 16.44
N ILE A 139 -10.67 5.85 17.00
CA ILE A 139 -10.43 6.52 18.29
C ILE A 139 -9.76 7.89 18.14
N ASN A 140 -9.05 8.11 17.02
CA ASN A 140 -8.53 9.42 16.65
C ASN A 140 -9.02 9.78 15.24
N PRO A 141 -10.14 10.52 15.12
CA PRO A 141 -10.67 10.90 13.82
C PRO A 141 -9.82 11.96 13.09
N ALA A 142 -8.80 12.53 13.72
CA ALA A 142 -7.89 13.49 13.11
C ALA A 142 -6.81 12.86 12.22
N ILE A 143 -6.75 11.53 12.10
CA ILE A 143 -5.77 10.84 11.26
C ILE A 143 -6.33 10.61 9.84
N PRO A 144 -5.78 11.23 8.78
CA PRO A 144 -6.21 10.99 7.39
C PRO A 144 -5.77 9.60 6.89
N LEU A 145 -6.44 9.04 5.88
CA LEU A 145 -6.05 7.77 5.27
C LEU A 145 -4.89 7.92 4.27
N GLU A 146 -4.67 9.12 3.73
CA GLU A 146 -3.66 9.39 2.69
C GLU A 146 -2.23 9.06 3.14
N ILE A 147 -1.95 9.14 4.44
CA ILE A 147 -0.62 8.82 5.00
C ILE A 147 -0.31 7.31 4.94
N PHE A 148 -1.35 6.47 4.86
CA PHE A 148 -1.22 5.00 4.85
C PHE A 148 -1.19 4.39 3.45
N ILE A 149 -1.38 5.20 2.41
CA ILE A 149 -1.37 4.74 1.01
C ILE A 149 -0.12 5.25 0.28
N PRO A 150 0.36 4.49 -0.72
CA PRO A 150 1.60 4.81 -1.39
C PRO A 150 1.54 6.18 -2.10
N PRO A 151 2.70 6.85 -2.23
CA PRO A 151 2.84 7.99 -3.13
C PRO A 151 2.59 7.56 -4.59
N PHE A 152 2.32 8.52 -5.49
CA PHE A 152 1.92 8.22 -6.89
C PHE A 152 2.99 7.46 -7.68
N GLU A 153 4.25 7.60 -7.28
CA GLU A 153 5.43 6.96 -7.84
C GLU A 153 5.52 5.46 -7.54
N VAL A 154 4.78 4.99 -6.52
CA VAL A 154 4.64 3.57 -6.18
C VAL A 154 3.31 3.06 -6.76
N ASP A 155 3.38 2.65 -8.03
CA ASP A 155 2.23 2.27 -8.85
C ASP A 155 2.02 0.75 -8.98
N ASP A 156 2.94 -0.05 -8.47
CA ASP A 156 2.94 -1.51 -8.54
C ASP A 156 2.37 -2.19 -7.28
N ILE A 157 1.99 -1.40 -6.27
CA ILE A 157 1.28 -1.87 -5.07
C ILE A 157 -0.23 -1.78 -5.29
N HIS A 158 -0.91 -2.87 -4.97
CA HIS A 158 -2.36 -3.06 -5.16
C HIS A 158 -3.07 -3.51 -3.89
N MET A 159 -2.33 -3.95 -2.87
CA MET A 159 -2.85 -4.25 -1.55
C MET A 159 -1.88 -3.75 -0.48
N ILE A 160 -2.43 -3.15 0.57
CA ILE A 160 -1.67 -2.73 1.75
C ILE A 160 -2.33 -3.39 2.95
N ALA A 161 -1.57 -4.16 3.70
CA ALA A 161 -2.12 -4.91 4.83
C ALA A 161 -1.19 -4.82 6.04
N THR A 162 -1.50 -5.60 7.06
CA THR A 162 -0.65 -5.76 8.23
C THR A 162 -0.40 -7.24 8.46
N LYS A 163 0.66 -7.55 9.21
CA LYS A 163 0.90 -8.91 9.71
C LYS A 163 0.68 -8.97 11.21
N ASP A 164 0.10 -10.06 11.68
CA ASP A 164 0.05 -10.44 13.08
C ASP A 164 0.77 -11.78 13.32
N HIS A 165 0.58 -12.37 14.50
CA HIS A 165 1.20 -13.65 14.88
C HIS A 165 0.76 -14.84 13.98
N LYS A 166 -0.26 -14.68 13.13
CA LYS A 166 -0.74 -15.68 12.16
C LYS A 166 -0.36 -15.34 10.72
N GLY A 167 0.44 -14.30 10.48
CA GLY A 167 0.79 -13.84 9.14
C GLY A 167 -0.14 -12.73 8.67
N LEU A 168 -0.64 -12.79 7.43
CA LEU A 168 -1.54 -11.76 6.88
C LEU A 168 -2.77 -11.57 7.77
N ASN A 169 -3.09 -10.32 8.13
CA ASN A 169 -4.36 -9.95 8.74
C ASN A 169 -5.25 -9.20 7.75
N THR A 170 -6.51 -9.63 7.64
CA THR A 170 -7.52 -9.06 6.71
C THR A 170 -8.65 -8.33 7.44
N GLY A 171 -8.47 -7.99 8.72
CA GLY A 171 -9.44 -7.20 9.47
C GLY A 171 -9.43 -5.73 9.05
N ILE A 172 -8.24 -5.20 8.72
CA ILE A 172 -8.06 -3.88 8.14
C ILE A 172 -6.98 -3.93 7.07
N PHE A 173 -7.33 -3.54 5.84
CA PHE A 173 -6.39 -3.48 4.71
C PHE A 173 -6.93 -2.56 3.61
N PHE A 174 -6.04 -2.11 2.74
CA PHE A 174 -6.38 -1.32 1.57
C PHE A 174 -6.25 -2.14 0.30
N LEU A 175 -7.16 -1.90 -0.64
CA LEU A 175 -7.12 -2.43 -2.00
C LEU A 175 -7.17 -1.29 -3.00
N ARG A 176 -6.27 -1.30 -3.97
CA ARG A 176 -6.33 -0.35 -5.09
C ARG A 176 -7.38 -0.80 -6.09
N VAL A 177 -8.13 0.12 -6.66
CA VAL A 177 -8.99 -0.17 -7.83
C VAL A 177 -8.10 -0.41 -9.05
N HIS A 178 -7.83 -1.68 -9.34
CA HIS A 178 -6.93 -2.10 -10.41
C HIS A 178 -7.22 -3.54 -10.87
N GLN A 179 -6.88 -3.89 -12.11
CA GLN A 179 -7.04 -5.24 -12.65
C GLN A 179 -6.30 -6.30 -11.81
N LYS A 180 -5.14 -5.97 -11.24
CA LYS A 180 -4.40 -6.87 -10.34
C LYS A 180 -5.14 -7.18 -9.04
N THR A 181 -5.97 -6.26 -8.55
CA THR A 181 -6.83 -6.52 -7.38
C THR A 181 -7.92 -7.51 -7.73
N VAL A 182 -8.47 -7.43 -8.95
CA VAL A 182 -9.39 -8.46 -9.47
C VAL A 182 -8.69 -9.83 -9.50
N ASP A 183 -7.45 -9.91 -9.98
CA ASP A 183 -6.68 -11.16 -9.96
C ASP A 183 -6.51 -11.73 -8.53
N ILE A 184 -6.18 -10.87 -7.56
CA ILE A 184 -6.02 -11.27 -6.16
C ILE A 184 -7.34 -11.83 -5.61
N LEU A 185 -8.45 -11.12 -5.80
CA LEU A 185 -9.75 -11.51 -5.24
C LEU A 185 -10.34 -12.75 -5.92
N VAL A 186 -10.27 -12.84 -7.24
CA VAL A 186 -10.74 -14.02 -8.00
C VAL A 186 -9.92 -15.26 -7.62
N LYS A 187 -8.59 -15.13 -7.53
CA LYS A 187 -7.74 -16.25 -7.08
C LYS A 187 -8.01 -16.63 -5.63
N THR A 188 -8.32 -15.66 -4.76
CA THR A 188 -8.67 -15.93 -3.36
C THR A 188 -9.97 -16.74 -3.27
N LEU A 189 -11.02 -16.29 -3.95
CA LEU A 189 -12.31 -16.98 -4.00
C LEU A 189 -12.21 -18.37 -4.65
N GLY A 190 -11.40 -18.50 -5.71
CA GLY A 190 -11.16 -19.77 -6.39
C GLY A 190 -10.18 -20.70 -5.66
N TYR A 191 -9.42 -20.21 -4.68
CA TYR A 191 -8.37 -20.96 -4.00
C TYR A 191 -8.82 -22.34 -3.49
N PRO A 192 -9.92 -22.48 -2.73
CA PRO A 192 -10.37 -23.79 -2.23
C PRO A 192 -10.78 -24.76 -3.34
N ILE A 193 -11.24 -24.25 -4.50
CA ILE A 193 -11.63 -25.09 -5.65
C ILE A 193 -10.40 -25.73 -6.28
N TYR A 194 -9.32 -24.96 -6.46
CA TYR A 194 -8.07 -25.45 -7.06
C TYR A 194 -7.15 -26.15 -6.06
N ASN A 195 -7.37 -25.97 -4.75
CA ASN A 195 -6.53 -26.53 -3.69
C ASN A 195 -7.39 -27.27 -2.64
N PRO A 196 -8.21 -28.26 -3.01
CA PRO A 196 -9.21 -28.87 -2.12
C PRO A 196 -8.58 -29.66 -0.95
N LYS A 197 -7.28 -29.98 -1.03
CA LYS A 197 -6.53 -30.70 0.01
C LYS A 197 -5.88 -29.78 1.05
N VAL A 198 -5.93 -28.46 0.85
CA VAL A 198 -5.30 -27.49 1.75
C VAL A 198 -6.31 -27.11 2.83
N ALA A 199 -5.99 -27.42 4.10
CA ALA A 199 -6.78 -26.95 5.23
C ALA A 199 -6.58 -25.44 5.43
N LEU A 200 -7.68 -24.67 5.32
CA LEU A 200 -7.67 -23.21 5.47
C LEU A 200 -8.01 -22.74 6.90
N GLY A 201 -8.34 -23.66 7.81
CA GLY A 201 -8.71 -23.32 9.19
C GLY A 201 -10.07 -22.62 9.28
N VAL A 202 -10.22 -21.72 10.28
CA VAL A 202 -11.49 -21.02 10.55
C VAL A 202 -11.66 -19.79 9.66
N GLN A 203 -10.65 -18.93 9.59
CA GLN A 203 -10.66 -17.71 8.78
C GLN A 203 -10.22 -18.03 7.34
N VAL A 204 -11.09 -18.75 6.64
CA VAL A 204 -10.77 -19.38 5.36
C VAL A 204 -10.43 -18.39 4.24
N ASP A 205 -11.05 -17.21 4.26
CA ASP A 205 -10.80 -16.12 3.32
C ASP A 205 -9.39 -15.54 3.51
N GLN A 206 -9.02 -15.25 4.76
CA GLN A 206 -7.70 -14.73 5.13
C GLN A 206 -6.60 -15.73 4.76
N ALA A 207 -6.77 -17.00 5.14
CA ALA A 207 -5.79 -18.05 4.85
C ALA A 207 -5.64 -18.30 3.33
N ALA A 208 -6.75 -18.23 2.57
CA ALA A 208 -6.69 -18.32 1.11
C ALA A 208 -5.97 -17.10 0.51
N MET A 209 -6.32 -15.90 0.96
CA MET A 209 -5.73 -14.65 0.46
C MET A 209 -4.23 -14.62 0.72
N GLU A 210 -3.78 -15.00 1.91
CA GLU A 210 -2.36 -15.09 2.26
C GLU A 210 -1.59 -15.97 1.28
N LYS A 211 -2.13 -17.17 0.97
CA LYS A 211 -1.51 -18.11 0.03
C LYS A 211 -1.49 -17.56 -1.39
N VAL A 212 -2.50 -16.79 -1.80
CA VAL A 212 -2.56 -16.13 -3.11
C VAL A 212 -1.53 -15.01 -3.22
N VAL A 213 -1.49 -14.09 -2.25
CA VAL A 213 -0.58 -12.94 -2.30
C VAL A 213 0.87 -13.34 -2.11
N SER A 214 1.14 -14.49 -1.49
CA SER A 214 2.49 -15.05 -1.37
C SER A 214 3.03 -15.67 -2.67
N GLN A 215 2.20 -15.80 -3.71
CA GLN A 215 2.65 -16.34 -5.00
C GLN A 215 3.68 -15.39 -5.66
N PRO A 216 4.72 -15.91 -6.34
CA PRO A 216 5.75 -15.07 -6.98
C PRO A 216 5.20 -13.97 -7.91
N ALA A 217 4.08 -14.25 -8.58
CA ALA A 217 3.44 -13.31 -9.50
C ALA A 217 2.69 -12.14 -8.81
N LEU A 218 2.43 -12.23 -7.50
CA LEU A 218 1.63 -11.27 -6.74
C LEU A 218 2.34 -10.71 -5.51
N LYS A 219 3.41 -11.36 -5.02
CA LYS A 219 4.12 -10.94 -3.80
C LYS A 219 4.61 -9.49 -3.84
N ASN A 220 5.01 -9.01 -5.02
CA ASN A 220 5.49 -7.64 -5.20
C ASN A 220 4.37 -6.60 -5.33
N SER A 221 3.11 -7.04 -5.35
CA SER A 221 1.91 -6.20 -5.40
C SER A 221 1.29 -5.93 -4.03
N VAL A 222 1.87 -6.49 -2.96
CA VAL A 222 1.40 -6.33 -1.59
C VAL A 222 2.49 -5.68 -0.76
N LEU A 223 2.11 -4.76 0.13
CA LEU A 223 2.98 -4.12 1.10
C LEU A 223 2.39 -4.23 2.50
N TYR A 224 3.24 -4.33 3.51
CA TYR A 224 2.81 -4.45 4.91
C TYR A 224 3.18 -3.21 5.72
N LEU A 225 2.21 -2.57 6.36
CA LEU A 225 2.47 -1.45 7.29
C LEU A 225 2.78 -1.96 8.70
N PRO A 226 3.41 -1.12 9.55
CA PRO A 226 3.38 -1.35 10.99
C PRO A 226 1.95 -1.58 11.47
N ARG A 227 1.71 -2.69 12.16
CA ARG A 227 0.34 -3.11 12.51
C ARG A 227 -0.41 -2.06 13.33
N THR A 228 0.27 -1.41 14.28
CA THR A 228 -0.28 -0.37 15.15
C THR A 228 -0.68 0.92 14.43
N TRP A 229 -0.38 1.07 13.13
CA TRP A 229 -0.82 2.25 12.38
C TRP A 229 -2.29 2.16 11.96
N ILE A 230 -2.72 0.98 11.51
CA ILE A 230 -4.06 0.78 10.94
C ILE A 230 -4.83 -0.37 11.57
N ASN A 231 -4.21 -1.12 12.49
CA ASN A 231 -4.74 -2.37 13.01
C ASN A 231 -4.27 -2.63 14.46
N THR A 232 -4.39 -1.62 15.31
CA THR A 232 -3.97 -1.67 16.72
C THR A 232 -4.94 -2.51 17.54
N TYR A 233 -4.45 -3.50 18.27
CA TYR A 233 -5.29 -4.45 18.99
C TYR A 233 -5.65 -3.97 20.39
N GLU A 234 -6.89 -4.26 20.77
CA GLU A 234 -7.27 -4.43 22.16
C GLU A 234 -7.01 -5.89 22.58
N TRP A 235 -6.14 -6.08 23.56
CA TRP A 235 -5.99 -7.35 24.27
C TRP A 235 -6.89 -7.40 25.49
N ALA A 236 -7.18 -8.61 25.98
CA ALA A 236 -8.00 -8.81 27.19
C ALA A 236 -7.50 -8.01 28.42
N HIS A 237 -6.20 -7.73 28.48
CA HIS A 237 -5.58 -7.02 29.60
C HIS A 237 -5.21 -5.57 29.31
N ALA A 238 -5.10 -5.16 28.03
CA ALA A 238 -4.65 -3.82 27.67
C ALA A 238 -4.88 -3.49 26.19
N TYR A 239 -5.02 -2.20 25.90
CA TYR A 239 -4.79 -1.66 24.57
C TYR A 239 -3.28 -1.63 24.28
N GLU A 240 -2.86 -2.12 23.12
CA GLU A 240 -1.42 -2.14 22.78
C GLU A 240 -0.87 -0.82 22.26
N GLY A 241 -1.77 0.08 21.84
CA GLY A 241 -1.38 1.38 21.31
C GLY A 241 -1.22 2.43 22.39
N GLN A 242 -1.17 3.68 21.94
CA GLN A 242 -1.05 4.87 22.74
C GLN A 242 -2.00 5.96 22.23
N LYS A 243 -2.16 7.03 23.01
CA LYS A 243 -2.96 8.19 22.61
C LYS A 243 -2.46 8.74 21.28
N GLY A 244 -3.39 9.06 20.38
CA GLY A 244 -3.10 9.50 19.02
C GLY A 244 -3.16 8.40 17.96
N ASN A 245 -3.16 7.10 18.31
CA ASN A 245 -3.41 6.04 17.33
C ASN A 245 -4.76 6.20 16.62
N PHE A 246 -4.82 5.79 15.35
CA PHE A 246 -6.00 5.97 14.51
C PHE A 246 -7.24 5.20 15.01
N LEU A 247 -7.09 3.89 15.23
CA LEU A 247 -8.18 2.99 15.57
C LEU A 247 -7.75 1.89 16.54
N VAL A 248 -8.75 1.21 17.09
CA VAL A 248 -8.63 -0.03 17.87
C VAL A 248 -9.43 -1.16 17.20
N HIS A 249 -8.88 -2.37 17.18
CA HIS A 249 -9.47 -3.59 16.65
C HIS A 249 -9.61 -4.62 17.78
N PHE A 250 -10.72 -5.35 17.81
CA PHE A 250 -11.05 -6.32 18.87
C PHE A 250 -11.03 -7.80 18.39
N PRO A 251 -9.92 -8.29 17.79
CA PRO A 251 -9.88 -9.63 17.22
C PRO A 251 -9.75 -10.69 18.31
N GLY A 252 -10.53 -11.76 18.20
CA GLY A 252 -10.32 -12.98 19.01
C GLY A 252 -10.60 -12.86 20.50
N LEU A 253 -11.26 -11.79 20.97
CA LEU A 253 -11.64 -11.61 22.39
C LEU A 253 -12.83 -12.46 22.86
N GLY A 254 -13.49 -13.19 21.95
CA GLY A 254 -14.71 -13.93 22.27
C GLY A 254 -15.77 -13.02 22.90
N ASP A 255 -16.38 -13.46 24.00
CA ASP A 255 -17.42 -12.69 24.70
C ASP A 255 -16.90 -11.44 25.42
N GLN A 256 -15.60 -11.39 25.75
CA GLN A 256 -15.01 -10.21 26.39
C GLN A 256 -15.05 -8.99 25.45
N ARG A 257 -15.13 -9.22 24.12
CA ARG A 257 -15.20 -8.16 23.11
C ARG A 257 -16.23 -7.09 23.47
N TRP A 258 -17.40 -7.47 23.95
CA TRP A 258 -18.52 -6.54 24.13
C TRP A 258 -18.24 -5.47 25.18
N ALA A 259 -17.63 -5.86 26.31
CA ALA A 259 -17.27 -4.92 27.37
C ALA A 259 -16.18 -3.95 26.90
N HIS A 260 -15.17 -4.46 26.18
CA HIS A 260 -14.08 -3.63 25.65
C HIS A 260 -14.59 -2.67 24.58
N MET A 261 -15.39 -3.14 23.62
CA MET A 261 -16.01 -2.30 22.60
C MET A 261 -16.90 -1.22 23.25
N GLY A 262 -17.75 -1.59 24.20
CA GLY A 262 -18.61 -0.64 24.91
C GLY A 262 -17.82 0.49 25.54
N LYS A 263 -16.74 0.15 26.27
CA LYS A 263 -15.84 1.15 26.90
C LYS A 263 -15.24 2.11 25.87
N TRP A 264 -14.71 1.60 24.78
CA TRP A 264 -14.11 2.45 23.73
C TRP A 264 -15.14 3.31 23.02
N LEU A 265 -16.32 2.76 22.73
CA LEU A 265 -17.43 3.49 22.13
C LEU A 265 -17.92 4.63 23.03
N ASP A 266 -18.02 4.39 24.34
CA ASP A 266 -18.39 5.43 25.30
C ASP A 266 -17.35 6.56 25.33
N ILE A 267 -16.05 6.24 25.28
CA ILE A 267 -14.98 7.23 25.20
C ILE A 267 -15.12 8.08 23.92
N VAL A 268 -15.22 7.46 22.74
CA VAL A 268 -15.24 8.22 21.47
C VAL A 268 -16.55 8.97 21.21
N GLU A 269 -17.62 8.64 21.95
CA GLU A 269 -18.91 9.33 21.84
C GLU A 269 -19.10 10.41 22.90
N GLN A 270 -18.55 10.24 24.11
CA GLN A 270 -18.75 11.17 25.22
C GLN A 270 -17.57 12.11 25.44
N THR A 271 -16.33 11.65 25.20
CA THR A 271 -15.09 12.40 25.42
C THR A 271 -14.11 12.21 24.25
N PRO A 272 -14.51 12.50 22.99
CA PRO A 272 -13.66 12.29 21.81
C PRO A 272 -12.28 12.97 21.91
N GLU A 273 -12.21 14.15 22.53
CA GLU A 273 -10.97 14.90 22.77
C GLU A 273 -9.97 14.19 23.69
N ALA A 274 -10.41 13.19 24.45
CA ALA A 274 -9.53 12.38 25.30
C ALA A 274 -8.50 11.61 24.47
N TRP A 275 -8.85 11.20 23.24
CA TRP A 275 -8.00 10.39 22.35
C TRP A 275 -7.67 11.07 21.03
N GLU A 276 -8.42 12.09 20.62
CA GLU A 276 -8.10 12.87 19.43
C GLU A 276 -6.79 13.64 19.63
N VAL A 277 -5.84 13.43 18.70
CA VAL A 277 -4.59 14.17 18.60
C VAL A 277 -4.44 14.60 17.14
N PRO A 278 -4.31 15.90 16.84
CA PRO A 278 -4.08 16.38 15.48
C PRO A 278 -2.93 15.63 14.80
N VAL A 279 -3.08 15.28 13.51
CA VAL A 279 -2.08 14.45 12.80
C VAL A 279 -0.66 15.05 12.83
N ASN A 280 -0.54 16.39 12.79
CA ASN A 280 0.73 17.12 12.89
C ASN A 280 1.38 17.09 14.28
N GLU A 281 0.66 16.67 15.31
CA GLU A 281 1.15 16.45 16.67
C GLU A 281 1.41 14.96 16.95
N THR A 282 1.14 14.08 15.98
CA THR A 282 1.44 12.66 16.07
C THR A 282 2.73 12.30 15.30
N TRP A 283 3.29 11.14 15.60
CA TRP A 283 4.42 10.57 14.87
C TRP A 283 4.09 10.14 13.43
N TYR A 284 2.80 10.06 13.09
CA TYR A 284 2.36 9.47 11.82
C TYR A 284 2.94 10.16 10.59
N LEU A 285 3.01 11.49 10.56
CA LEU A 285 3.52 12.19 9.38
C LEU A 285 4.99 11.83 9.12
N ASP A 286 5.83 11.97 10.14
CA ASP A 286 7.27 11.72 10.01
C ASP A 286 7.56 10.25 9.74
N GLU A 287 6.90 9.33 10.46
CA GLU A 287 7.15 7.90 10.27
C GLU A 287 6.60 7.37 8.94
N SER A 288 5.40 7.79 8.51
CA SER A 288 4.84 7.39 7.22
C SER A 288 5.67 7.94 6.06
N SER A 289 6.13 9.20 6.18
CA SER A 289 7.03 9.84 5.22
C SER A 289 8.32 9.02 5.07
N ALA A 290 9.01 8.76 6.17
CA ALA A 290 10.25 7.98 6.17
C ALA A 290 10.04 6.54 5.67
N PHE A 291 8.91 5.91 6.01
CA PHE A 291 8.55 4.58 5.50
C PHE A 291 8.42 4.58 3.97
N TRP A 292 7.67 5.53 3.40
CA TRP A 292 7.49 5.60 1.95
C TRP A 292 8.79 5.94 1.21
N ASP A 293 9.67 6.76 1.79
CA ASP A 293 11.01 7.04 1.25
C ASP A 293 11.90 5.78 1.19
N ARG A 294 11.89 4.97 2.25
CA ARG A 294 12.59 3.67 2.27
C ARG A 294 12.06 2.73 1.19
N VAL A 295 10.73 2.64 1.05
CA VAL A 295 10.08 1.81 0.02
C VAL A 295 10.46 2.28 -1.38
N LEU A 296 10.39 3.59 -1.65
CA LEU A 296 10.79 4.19 -2.93
C LEU A 296 12.26 3.91 -3.25
N THR A 297 13.14 4.07 -2.27
CA THR A 297 14.57 3.81 -2.42
C THR A 297 14.83 2.34 -2.74
N ALA A 298 14.23 1.42 -1.98
CA ALA A 298 14.36 0.00 -2.23
C ALA A 298 13.87 -0.40 -3.63
N LYS A 299 12.69 0.06 -4.03
CA LYS A 299 12.13 -0.20 -5.36
C LYS A 299 13.00 0.35 -6.49
N ARG A 300 13.60 1.54 -6.31
CA ARG A 300 14.54 2.11 -7.28
C ARG A 300 15.78 1.22 -7.46
N ILE A 301 16.41 0.80 -6.36
CA ILE A 301 17.59 -0.09 -6.39
C ILE A 301 17.26 -1.38 -7.15
N ILE A 302 16.12 -2.00 -6.82
CA ILE A 302 15.65 -3.24 -7.46
C ILE A 302 15.44 -3.03 -8.97
N ARG A 303 14.69 -1.98 -9.35
CA ARG A 303 14.41 -1.67 -10.78
C ARG A 303 15.68 -1.38 -11.57
N GLU A 304 16.65 -0.69 -10.99
CA GLU A 304 17.95 -0.41 -11.63
C GLU A 304 18.77 -1.69 -11.83
N HIS A 305 18.74 -2.60 -10.86
CA HIS A 305 19.39 -3.89 -10.97
C HIS A 305 18.76 -4.76 -12.08
N GLU A 306 17.43 -4.86 -12.11
CA GLU A 306 16.68 -5.59 -13.14
C GLU A 306 16.96 -5.05 -14.55
N LYS A 307 17.01 -3.72 -14.72
CA LYS A 307 17.39 -3.08 -15.98
C LYS A 307 18.83 -3.44 -16.40
N THR A 308 19.75 -3.47 -15.45
CA THR A 308 21.16 -3.84 -15.71
C THR A 308 21.26 -5.30 -16.16
N LEU A 309 20.54 -6.21 -15.49
CA LEU A 309 20.48 -7.62 -15.88
C LEU A 309 19.89 -7.80 -17.28
N ALA A 310 18.77 -7.12 -17.59
CA ALA A 310 18.13 -7.20 -18.90
C ALA A 310 19.01 -6.64 -20.04
N ALA A 311 19.86 -5.64 -19.76
CA ALA A 311 20.80 -5.08 -20.72
C ALA A 311 22.01 -6.00 -20.98
N THR A 312 22.36 -6.87 -20.02
CA THR A 312 23.50 -7.78 -20.11
C THR A 312 23.09 -9.05 -20.87
N LYS A 313 23.00 -8.98 -22.19
CA LYS A 313 22.72 -10.15 -23.05
C LYS A 313 23.98 -10.98 -23.29
N GLY A 314 24.06 -12.18 -22.71
CA GLY A 314 25.05 -13.21 -23.04
C GLY A 314 25.56 -14.00 -21.83
N PRO A 315 26.20 -15.16 -22.04
CA PRO A 315 26.84 -15.92 -20.96
C PRO A 315 28.10 -15.18 -20.49
N VAL A 316 27.92 -14.18 -19.63
CA VAL A 316 29.04 -13.54 -18.93
C VAL A 316 29.37 -14.39 -17.71
N PRO A 317 30.61 -14.86 -17.54
CA PRO A 317 31.03 -15.53 -16.31
C PRO A 317 30.72 -14.63 -15.12
N MET A 318 29.84 -15.10 -14.24
CA MET A 318 29.38 -14.31 -13.11
C MET A 318 30.55 -14.14 -12.13
N SER A 319 31.13 -12.93 -12.09
CA SER A 319 32.18 -12.60 -11.14
C SER A 319 31.66 -12.82 -9.70
N SER A 320 32.56 -13.09 -8.74
CA SER A 320 32.19 -13.15 -7.31
C SER A 320 31.44 -11.90 -6.86
N ARG A 321 31.78 -10.76 -7.45
CA ARG A 321 31.20 -9.45 -7.19
C ARG A 321 29.78 -9.27 -7.72
N ASN A 322 29.50 -9.76 -8.94
CA ASN A 322 28.14 -9.78 -9.46
C ASN A 322 27.23 -10.66 -8.59
N ARG A 323 27.75 -11.78 -8.06
CA ARG A 323 27.03 -12.64 -7.10
C ARG A 323 26.72 -11.93 -5.79
N GLN A 324 27.64 -11.11 -5.28
CA GLN A 324 27.41 -10.35 -4.05
C GLN A 324 26.30 -9.30 -4.25
N ARG A 325 26.31 -8.61 -5.39
CA ARG A 325 25.26 -7.64 -5.75
C ARG A 325 23.90 -8.31 -5.91
N GLU A 326 23.83 -9.43 -6.62
CA GLU A 326 22.58 -10.19 -6.82
C GLU A 326 21.99 -10.62 -5.47
N ARG A 327 22.81 -11.21 -4.60
CA ARG A 327 22.38 -11.58 -3.23
C ARG A 327 21.88 -10.40 -2.41
N ALA A 328 22.57 -9.25 -2.46
CA ALA A 328 22.14 -8.06 -1.73
C ALA A 328 20.76 -7.59 -2.20
N VAL A 329 20.51 -7.59 -3.51
CA VAL A 329 19.22 -7.20 -4.09
C VAL A 329 18.13 -8.22 -3.77
N GLU A 330 18.43 -9.52 -3.81
CA GLU A 330 17.48 -10.59 -3.41
C GLU A 330 17.06 -10.44 -1.95
N GLU A 331 18.00 -10.16 -1.05
CA GLU A 331 17.72 -9.93 0.37
C GLU A 331 16.89 -8.65 0.58
N LEU A 332 17.16 -7.58 -0.17
CA LEU A 332 16.35 -6.37 -0.14
C LEU A 332 14.92 -6.63 -0.66
N GLN A 333 14.76 -7.38 -1.75
CA GLN A 333 13.46 -7.79 -2.27
C GLN A 333 12.67 -8.61 -1.24
N LYS A 334 13.35 -9.53 -0.55
CA LYS A 334 12.74 -10.34 0.50
C LYS A 334 12.25 -9.47 1.66
N VAL A 335 13.10 -8.59 2.19
CA VAL A 335 12.71 -7.71 3.31
C VAL A 335 11.58 -6.77 2.89
N LEU A 336 11.64 -6.19 1.70
CA LEU A 336 10.57 -5.32 1.18
C LEU A 336 9.23 -6.06 1.07
N ALA A 337 9.24 -7.34 0.70
CA ALA A 337 8.03 -8.15 0.56
C ALA A 337 7.50 -8.68 1.91
N GLU A 338 8.38 -8.98 2.87
CA GLU A 338 8.00 -9.69 4.09
C GLU A 338 7.88 -8.79 5.32
N GLU A 339 8.79 -7.84 5.50
CA GLU A 339 8.92 -7.03 6.71
C GLU A 339 9.32 -5.57 6.42
N PRO A 340 8.68 -4.87 5.45
CA PRO A 340 9.06 -3.49 5.09
C PRO A 340 8.87 -2.49 6.24
N TYR A 341 8.09 -2.86 7.26
CA TYR A 341 7.90 -2.10 8.50
C TYR A 341 9.10 -2.17 9.46
N SER A 342 10.08 -3.05 9.21
CA SER A 342 11.31 -3.15 10.01
C SER A 342 12.31 -2.10 9.54
N GLU A 343 12.23 -0.88 10.10
CA GLU A 343 13.09 0.26 9.74
C GLU A 343 14.58 -0.10 9.70
N LYS A 344 15.10 -0.64 10.81
CA LYS A 344 16.53 -1.00 10.93
C LYS A 344 16.96 -2.01 9.88
N LEU A 345 16.10 -2.98 9.56
CA LEU A 345 16.42 -4.03 8.59
C LEU A 345 16.35 -3.49 7.17
N MET A 346 15.35 -2.65 6.85
CA MET A 346 15.26 -1.97 5.55
C MET A 346 16.48 -1.09 5.30
N ASP A 347 16.88 -0.26 6.27
CA ASP A 347 18.05 0.62 6.15
C ASP A 347 19.35 -0.20 5.98
N LEU A 348 19.50 -1.29 6.73
CA LEU A 348 20.62 -2.21 6.57
C LEU A 348 20.68 -2.80 5.16
N ARG A 349 19.56 -3.31 4.62
CA ARG A 349 19.53 -3.90 3.27
C ARG A 349 19.74 -2.89 2.16
N ILE A 350 19.23 -1.68 2.31
CA ILE A 350 19.51 -0.58 1.38
C ILE A 350 21.01 -0.25 1.41
N LYS A 351 21.62 -0.18 2.59
CA LYS A 351 23.06 0.07 2.75
C LYS A 351 23.90 -1.06 2.13
N ASP A 352 23.57 -2.31 2.39
CA ASP A 352 24.26 -3.49 1.81
C ASP A 352 24.25 -3.42 0.28
N CYS A 353 23.11 -3.02 -0.31
CA CYS A 353 23.00 -2.82 -1.76
C CYS A 353 23.89 -1.68 -2.26
N ASN A 354 23.89 -0.52 -1.58
CA ASN A 354 24.69 0.64 -1.98
C ASN A 354 26.19 0.33 -1.93
N VAL A 355 26.67 -0.36 -0.88
CA VAL A 355 28.06 -0.80 -0.79
C VAL A 355 28.41 -1.73 -1.97
N ALA A 356 27.54 -2.69 -2.29
CA ALA A 356 27.74 -3.57 -3.44
C ALA A 356 27.71 -2.83 -4.80
N LEU A 357 27.10 -1.64 -4.87
CA LEU A 357 27.04 -0.78 -6.05
C LEU A 357 28.23 0.18 -6.18
N GLU A 358 28.75 0.70 -5.06
CA GLU A 358 29.82 1.71 -5.00
C GLU A 358 31.23 1.16 -5.24
N GLU A 359 31.48 -0.13 -5.02
CA GLU A 359 32.81 -0.72 -5.25
C GLU A 359 33.23 -0.73 -6.76
N ASN A 360 32.45 -0.13 -7.67
CA ASN A 360 32.56 -0.20 -9.15
C ASN A 360 33.60 0.75 -9.75
#